data_AF-A0A658IC93-F1
#
_entry.id   AF-A0A658IC93-F1
#
_cell.length_a   1.000
_cell.length_b   1.000
_cell.length_c   1.000
_cell.angle_alpha   90.00
_cell.angle_beta   90.00
_cell.angle_gamma   90.00
#
_symmetry.space_group_name_H-M   'P 1'
#
loop_
_entity.id
_entity.type
_entity.pdbx_description
1 polymer ?
#
loop_
_entity_poly.entity_id
_entity_poly.type
_entity_poly.pdbx_seq_one_letter_code
_entity_poly.pdbx_strand_id
1 'polypeptide(L)'
;EQGLFIRDSENDTPERSSFWDDEGSNLDFTNPQTVAWWQNGITTQLLEMGIDATWNDNNEFEVWDGEARCHGFGNEIAIKHIRPVMPLLMIRASMEAQQRFAPTKRPYLISRSGCAGMQRYVQTWSGDNRTSWDTLRYNIRMGLGMSLSGLYNLGHDVGGFSGDKPDPELFVRWVQNGVMHPRFTIHSWNDDHTVNEPWMYPGVTPAIRSAIELRYRLLPYFYTLL
;
A
#
# COMPACT_ATOMS: atom_id res chain seq x y z
N GLU A 1 -12.28 -11.96 -22.17
CA GLU A 1 -11.71 -13.11 -22.93
C GLU A 1 -11.12 -14.20 -22.03
N GLN A 2 -10.24 -13.89 -21.08
CA GLN A 2 -9.60 -14.92 -20.22
C GLN A 2 -10.37 -15.28 -18.94
N GLY A 3 -11.50 -14.62 -18.63
CA GLY A 3 -12.34 -14.98 -17.46
C GLY A 3 -11.67 -14.78 -16.09
N LEU A 4 -10.81 -13.76 -15.95
CA LEU A 4 -9.97 -13.55 -14.77
C LEU A 4 -10.62 -12.68 -13.67
N PHE A 5 -11.73 -12.02 -13.98
CA PHE A 5 -12.41 -11.10 -13.07
C PHE A 5 -13.41 -11.80 -12.17
N ILE A 6 -13.70 -11.18 -11.02
CA ILE A 6 -14.90 -11.47 -10.24
C ILE A 6 -16.11 -11.21 -11.14
N ARG A 7 -17.11 -12.10 -11.12
CA ARG A 7 -18.33 -11.98 -11.93
C ARG A 7 -19.48 -11.44 -11.09
N ASP A 8 -20.33 -10.62 -11.69
CA ASP A 8 -21.56 -10.16 -11.05
C ASP A 8 -22.50 -11.33 -10.71
N SER A 9 -23.48 -11.07 -9.86
CA SER A 9 -24.46 -12.06 -9.44
C SER A 9 -25.58 -12.32 -10.45
N GLU A 10 -25.82 -11.43 -11.41
CA GLU A 10 -27.03 -11.45 -12.25
C GLU A 10 -26.81 -11.96 -13.68
N ASN A 11 -25.76 -11.47 -14.34
CA ASN A 11 -25.54 -11.60 -15.79
C ASN A 11 -24.30 -12.41 -16.16
N ASP A 12 -23.52 -12.85 -15.16
CA ASP A 12 -22.25 -13.58 -15.36
C ASP A 12 -21.20 -12.78 -16.13
N THR A 13 -21.32 -11.44 -16.09
CA THR A 13 -20.33 -10.52 -16.64
C THR A 13 -19.35 -10.08 -15.56
N PRO A 14 -18.17 -9.54 -15.90
CA PRO A 14 -17.26 -8.96 -14.90
C PRO A 14 -17.98 -7.93 -14.02
N GLU A 15 -17.87 -8.09 -12.70
CA GLU A 15 -18.41 -7.12 -11.75
C GLU A 15 -17.74 -5.76 -11.97
N ARG A 16 -18.53 -4.70 -11.94
CA ARG A 16 -18.03 -3.34 -12.15
C ARG A 16 -17.89 -2.61 -10.83
N SER A 17 -16.70 -2.07 -10.61
CA SER A 17 -16.36 -1.22 -9.48
C SER A 17 -15.84 0.13 -10.00
N SER A 18 -16.11 1.20 -9.26
CA SER A 18 -15.51 2.51 -9.55
C SER A 18 -14.06 2.53 -9.07
N PHE A 19 -13.14 2.94 -9.96
CA PHE A 19 -11.75 3.23 -9.61
C PHE A 19 -11.51 4.74 -9.70
N TRP A 20 -10.27 5.14 -9.40
CA TRP A 20 -9.90 6.55 -9.29
C TRP A 20 -10.10 7.35 -10.58
N ASP A 21 -9.90 6.73 -11.75
CA ASP A 21 -10.00 7.38 -13.06
C ASP A 21 -11.27 7.00 -13.87
N ASP A 22 -11.80 5.78 -13.69
CA ASP A 22 -12.93 5.26 -14.48
C ASP A 22 -13.55 3.99 -13.81
N GLU A 23 -14.59 3.42 -14.41
CA GLU A 23 -15.10 2.09 -14.06
C GLU A 23 -14.16 0.97 -14.52
N GLY A 24 -14.04 -0.07 -13.69
CA GLY A 24 -13.25 -1.26 -14.00
C GLY A 24 -13.78 -2.49 -13.30
N SER A 25 -13.02 -3.60 -13.34
CA SER A 25 -13.40 -4.85 -12.69
C SER A 25 -12.25 -5.40 -11.84
N ASN A 26 -12.61 -5.97 -10.69
CA ASN A 26 -11.65 -6.58 -9.78
C ASN A 26 -11.21 -7.97 -10.27
N LEU A 27 -9.90 -8.22 -10.26
CA LEU A 27 -9.31 -9.52 -10.57
C LEU A 27 -9.60 -10.54 -9.46
N ASP A 28 -9.99 -11.76 -9.83
CA ASP A 28 -10.25 -12.81 -8.86
C ASP A 28 -8.97 -13.60 -8.52
N PHE A 29 -8.35 -13.27 -7.39
CA PHE A 29 -7.13 -13.95 -6.94
C PHE A 29 -7.33 -15.35 -6.38
N THR A 30 -8.58 -15.85 -6.31
CA THR A 30 -8.85 -17.28 -6.04
C THR A 30 -8.78 -18.15 -7.29
N ASN A 31 -8.64 -17.54 -8.48
CA ASN A 31 -8.37 -18.21 -9.74
C ASN A 31 -6.84 -18.32 -9.98
N PRO A 32 -6.26 -19.53 -10.11
CA PRO A 32 -4.84 -19.70 -10.41
C PRO A 32 -4.37 -19.04 -11.71
N GLN A 33 -5.26 -18.92 -12.72
CA GLN A 33 -4.94 -18.23 -13.97
C GLN A 33 -4.78 -16.73 -13.77
N THR A 34 -5.59 -16.14 -12.89
CA THR A 34 -5.47 -14.72 -12.50
C THR A 34 -4.16 -14.46 -11.77
N VAL A 35 -3.76 -15.35 -10.86
CA VAL A 35 -2.48 -15.27 -10.18
C VAL A 35 -1.32 -15.33 -11.18
N ALA A 36 -1.35 -16.27 -12.12
CA ALA A 36 -0.31 -16.38 -13.15
C ALA A 36 -0.24 -15.14 -14.05
N TRP A 37 -1.40 -14.61 -14.47
CA TRP A 37 -1.50 -13.38 -15.26
C TRP A 37 -0.89 -12.18 -14.51
N TRP A 38 -1.27 -12.01 -13.24
CA TRP A 38 -0.77 -10.93 -12.37
C TRP A 38 0.75 -11.01 -12.19
N GLN A 39 1.26 -12.21 -11.91
CA GLN A 39 2.68 -12.46 -11.73
C GLN A 39 3.48 -12.18 -13.00
N ASN A 40 2.98 -12.59 -14.16
CA ASN A 40 3.60 -12.28 -15.45
C ASN A 40 3.60 -10.77 -15.72
N GLY A 41 2.49 -10.08 -15.42
CA GLY A 41 2.39 -8.62 -15.52
C GLY A 41 3.44 -7.91 -14.68
N ILE A 42 3.56 -8.27 -13.40
CA ILE A 42 4.60 -7.72 -12.52
C ILE A 42 6.00 -7.94 -13.10
N THR A 43 6.31 -9.16 -13.52
CA THR A 43 7.64 -9.47 -14.07
C THR A 43 7.93 -8.63 -15.33
N THR A 44 7.04 -8.68 -16.31
CA THR A 44 7.29 -8.11 -17.64
C THR A 44 7.13 -6.60 -17.71
N GLN A 45 6.26 -6.02 -16.88
CA GLN A 45 5.92 -4.59 -16.95
C GLN A 45 6.61 -3.75 -15.88
N LEU A 46 7.09 -4.38 -14.79
CA LEU A 46 7.75 -3.67 -13.69
C LEU A 46 9.19 -4.16 -13.48
N LEU A 47 9.38 -5.44 -13.17
CA LEU A 47 10.68 -5.94 -12.72
C LEU A 47 11.73 -5.92 -13.84
N GLU A 48 11.36 -6.36 -15.05
CA GLU A 48 12.23 -6.28 -16.23
C GLU A 48 12.53 -4.84 -16.67
N MET A 49 11.69 -3.88 -16.26
CA MET A 49 11.91 -2.44 -16.46
C MET A 49 12.78 -1.80 -15.36
N GLY A 50 13.27 -2.59 -14.40
CA GLY A 50 14.13 -2.12 -13.31
C GLY A 50 13.37 -1.54 -12.11
N ILE A 51 12.04 -1.70 -12.06
CA ILE A 51 11.25 -1.35 -10.88
C ILE A 51 11.33 -2.52 -9.90
N ASP A 52 12.12 -2.38 -8.84
CA ASP A 52 12.40 -3.48 -7.89
C ASP A 52 11.26 -3.76 -6.87
N ALA A 53 10.23 -2.92 -6.81
CA ALA A 53 9.20 -2.99 -5.77
C ALA A 53 7.79 -2.71 -6.31
N THR A 54 6.80 -3.40 -5.74
CA THR A 54 5.38 -3.23 -6.09
C THR A 54 4.62 -2.51 -4.99
N TRP A 55 3.70 -1.63 -5.38
CA TRP A 55 2.73 -1.01 -4.48
C TRP A 55 1.32 -1.44 -4.88
N ASN A 56 0.70 -2.31 -4.07
CA ASN A 56 -0.67 -2.78 -4.25
C ASN A 56 -1.63 -1.80 -3.54
N ASP A 57 -2.07 -0.79 -4.28
CA ASP A 57 -3.02 0.23 -3.84
C ASP A 57 -4.43 -0.02 -4.42
N ASN A 58 -5.45 0.65 -3.87
CA ASN A 58 -6.87 0.47 -4.27
C ASN A 58 -7.33 -0.99 -4.26
N ASN A 59 -6.85 -1.76 -3.29
CA ASN A 59 -7.00 -3.21 -3.25
C ASN A 59 -7.92 -3.70 -2.12
N GLU A 60 -8.84 -2.89 -1.62
CA GLU A 60 -9.85 -3.29 -0.64
C GLU A 60 -10.95 -4.19 -1.23
N PHE A 61 -11.03 -4.25 -2.58
CA PHE A 61 -12.10 -4.90 -3.33
C PHE A 61 -13.46 -4.30 -2.96
N GLU A 62 -13.68 -3.04 -3.35
CA GLU A 62 -14.93 -2.28 -3.16
C GLU A 62 -16.09 -2.81 -4.05
N VAL A 63 -16.26 -4.13 -4.08
CA VAL A 63 -17.31 -4.85 -4.77
C VAL A 63 -18.60 -4.72 -3.95
N TRP A 64 -19.57 -3.98 -4.45
CA TRP A 64 -20.83 -3.71 -3.74
C TRP A 64 -21.85 -4.83 -3.88
N ASP A 65 -21.81 -5.57 -4.98
CA ASP A 65 -22.57 -6.80 -5.14
C ASP A 65 -21.98 -7.89 -4.22
N GLY A 66 -22.63 -8.10 -3.06
CA GLY A 66 -22.21 -9.09 -2.09
C GLY A 66 -22.28 -10.54 -2.60
N GLU A 67 -23.13 -10.82 -3.59
CA GLU A 67 -23.28 -12.14 -4.22
C GLU A 67 -22.40 -12.31 -5.45
N ALA A 68 -21.56 -11.32 -5.79
CA ALA A 68 -20.60 -11.44 -6.87
C ALA A 68 -19.73 -12.70 -6.70
N ARG A 69 -19.64 -13.48 -7.77
CA ARG A 69 -19.11 -14.84 -7.79
C ARG A 69 -17.61 -14.83 -8.02
N CYS A 70 -16.88 -15.44 -7.09
CA CYS A 70 -15.46 -15.76 -7.23
C CYS A 70 -15.29 -17.25 -7.55
N HIS A 71 -14.24 -17.60 -8.28
CA HIS A 71 -13.78 -18.96 -8.59
C HIS A 71 -13.66 -19.84 -7.34
N GLY A 72 -13.29 -19.25 -6.20
CA GLY A 72 -13.29 -19.90 -4.89
C GLY A 72 -12.42 -21.14 -4.82
N PHE A 73 -11.24 -21.08 -5.46
CA PHE A 73 -10.32 -22.21 -5.57
C PHE A 73 -10.93 -23.47 -6.21
N GLY A 74 -11.89 -23.27 -7.13
CA GLY A 74 -12.60 -24.32 -7.86
C GLY A 74 -13.99 -24.64 -7.30
N ASN A 75 -14.33 -24.10 -6.12
CA ASN A 75 -15.68 -24.14 -5.57
C ASN A 75 -16.18 -22.72 -5.43
N GLU A 76 -17.07 -22.32 -6.35
CA GLU A 76 -17.56 -20.96 -6.44
C GLU A 76 -18.08 -20.43 -5.08
N ILE A 77 -17.73 -19.18 -4.77
CA ILE A 77 -18.06 -18.54 -3.50
C ILE A 77 -18.37 -17.06 -3.71
N ALA A 78 -19.36 -16.55 -2.98
CA ALA A 78 -19.69 -15.14 -2.98
C ALA A 78 -18.60 -14.30 -2.28
N ILE A 79 -18.26 -13.16 -2.89
CA ILE A 79 -17.19 -12.27 -2.41
C ILE A 79 -17.40 -11.82 -0.96
N LYS A 80 -18.65 -11.64 -0.50
CA LYS A 80 -18.96 -11.24 0.89
C LYS A 80 -18.35 -12.16 1.95
N HIS A 81 -18.07 -13.41 1.62
CA HIS A 81 -17.48 -14.39 2.54
C HIS A 81 -15.95 -14.37 2.55
N ILE A 82 -15.32 -13.83 1.51
CA ILE A 82 -13.86 -13.93 1.30
C ILE A 82 -13.20 -12.62 0.89
N ARG A 83 -13.91 -11.49 0.88
CA ARG A 83 -13.38 -10.18 0.47
C ARG A 83 -12.01 -9.87 1.10
N PRO A 84 -11.79 -10.04 2.41
CA PRO A 84 -10.49 -9.74 3.02
C PRO A 84 -9.35 -10.68 2.58
N VAL A 85 -9.66 -11.84 2.00
CA VAL A 85 -8.67 -12.80 1.48
C VAL A 85 -8.13 -12.34 0.13
N MET A 86 -8.94 -11.64 -0.67
CA MET A 86 -8.51 -11.14 -1.99
C MET A 86 -7.26 -10.26 -1.95
N PRO A 87 -7.16 -9.20 -1.12
CA PRO A 87 -5.92 -8.42 -1.03
C PRO A 87 -4.75 -9.27 -0.54
N LEU A 88 -4.97 -10.18 0.41
CA LEU A 88 -3.89 -11.05 0.90
C LEU A 88 -3.31 -11.93 -0.22
N LEU A 89 -4.16 -12.47 -1.10
CA LEU A 89 -3.74 -13.27 -2.25
C LEU A 89 -3.05 -12.41 -3.30
N MET A 90 -3.54 -11.20 -3.57
CA MET A 90 -2.88 -10.22 -4.46
C MET A 90 -1.46 -9.90 -3.98
N ILE A 91 -1.31 -9.57 -2.69
CA ILE A 91 -0.02 -9.27 -2.06
C ILE A 91 0.93 -10.47 -2.20
N ARG A 92 0.44 -11.67 -1.85
CA ARG A 92 1.23 -12.91 -1.95
C ARG A 92 1.69 -13.14 -3.40
N ALA A 93 0.79 -12.98 -4.37
CA ALA A 93 1.11 -13.14 -5.78
C ALA A 93 2.22 -12.15 -6.21
N SER A 94 2.13 -10.89 -5.77
CA SER A 94 3.16 -9.87 -6.03
C SER A 94 4.52 -10.24 -5.42
N MET A 95 4.55 -10.68 -4.17
CA MET A 95 5.80 -11.09 -3.52
C MET A 95 6.44 -12.30 -4.17
N GLU A 96 5.65 -13.31 -4.52
CA GLU A 96 6.12 -14.51 -5.21
C GLU A 96 6.71 -14.18 -6.60
N ALA A 97 6.16 -13.20 -7.31
CA ALA A 97 6.74 -12.72 -8.57
C ALA A 97 8.13 -12.10 -8.36
N GLN A 98 8.28 -11.22 -7.36
CA GLN A 98 9.58 -10.63 -7.01
C GLN A 98 10.61 -11.69 -6.60
N GLN A 99 10.21 -12.66 -5.76
CA GLN A 99 11.08 -13.75 -5.32
C GLN A 99 11.55 -14.65 -6.47
N ARG A 100 10.68 -14.95 -7.43
CA ARG A 100 11.07 -15.73 -8.61
C ARG A 100 12.01 -14.96 -9.52
N PHE A 101 11.79 -13.65 -9.69
CA PHE A 101 12.63 -12.81 -10.53
C PHE A 101 14.02 -12.59 -9.91
N ALA A 102 14.10 -12.39 -8.60
CA ALA A 102 15.35 -12.13 -7.88
C ALA A 102 15.47 -13.01 -6.61
N PRO A 103 15.76 -14.32 -6.74
CA PRO A 103 15.70 -15.29 -5.63
C PRO A 103 16.71 -15.05 -4.52
N THR A 104 17.76 -14.27 -4.78
CA THR A 104 18.80 -13.92 -3.80
C THR A 104 18.56 -12.58 -3.11
N LYS A 105 17.53 -11.81 -3.53
CA LYS A 105 17.18 -10.51 -2.93
C LYS A 105 16.00 -10.68 -1.96
N ARG A 106 15.99 -9.87 -0.91
CA ARG A 106 14.79 -9.70 -0.07
C ARG A 106 13.78 -8.86 -0.85
N PRO A 107 12.56 -9.36 -1.13
CA PRO A 107 11.54 -8.59 -1.81
C PRO A 107 11.06 -7.42 -0.93
N TYR A 108 10.62 -6.35 -1.57
CA TYR A 108 10.01 -5.20 -0.90
C TYR A 108 8.74 -4.81 -1.67
N LEU A 109 7.65 -4.72 -0.93
CA LEU A 109 6.35 -4.32 -1.45
C LEU A 109 5.57 -3.59 -0.37
N ILE A 110 4.61 -2.79 -0.83
CA ILE A 110 3.70 -2.01 0.00
C ILE A 110 2.27 -2.35 -0.40
N SER A 111 1.34 -2.39 0.54
CA SER A 111 -0.07 -2.58 0.24
C SER A 111 -0.98 -1.85 1.22
N ARG A 112 -2.11 -1.35 0.69
CA ARG A 112 -3.12 -0.62 1.47
C ARG A 112 -3.96 -1.58 2.30
N SER A 113 -4.59 -2.53 1.63
CA SER A 113 -5.50 -3.49 2.24
C SER A 113 -4.86 -4.84 2.49
N GLY A 114 -5.37 -5.55 3.50
CA GLY A 114 -5.05 -6.93 3.79
C GLY A 114 -5.77 -7.40 5.05
N CYS A 115 -5.79 -8.71 5.25
CA CYS A 115 -6.29 -9.31 6.49
C CYS A 115 -5.15 -9.88 7.34
N ALA A 116 -5.50 -10.53 8.46
CA ALA A 116 -4.52 -11.16 9.33
C ALA A 116 -3.57 -12.09 8.56
N GLY A 117 -2.26 -11.86 8.68
CA GLY A 117 -1.24 -12.58 7.95
C GLY A 117 -0.56 -11.76 6.85
N MET A 118 -1.09 -10.59 6.47
CA MET A 118 -0.46 -9.72 5.46
C MET A 118 0.98 -9.30 5.84
N GLN A 119 1.27 -9.15 7.13
CA GLN A 119 2.61 -8.76 7.62
C GLN A 119 3.73 -9.72 7.23
N ARG A 120 3.39 -10.95 6.80
CA ARG A 120 4.36 -11.92 6.26
C ARG A 120 4.91 -11.51 4.91
N TYR A 121 4.17 -10.67 4.18
CA TYR A 121 4.43 -10.39 2.78
C TYR A 121 4.78 -8.92 2.51
N VAL A 122 4.27 -7.98 3.31
CA VAL A 122 4.20 -6.58 2.88
C VAL A 122 4.38 -5.57 4.01
N GLN A 123 4.88 -4.38 3.68
CA GLN A 123 4.77 -3.18 4.54
C GLN A 123 3.46 -2.45 4.25
N THR A 124 2.94 -1.72 5.22
CA THR A 124 1.69 -0.94 5.02
C THR A 124 1.85 0.48 5.51
N TRP A 125 0.81 1.29 5.32
CA TRP A 125 0.73 2.64 5.87
C TRP A 125 -0.70 2.91 6.34
N SER A 126 -0.90 4.06 7.00
CA SER A 126 -2.21 4.44 7.54
C SER A 126 -3.28 4.79 6.51
N GLY A 127 -2.96 4.74 5.21
CA GLY A 127 -3.82 5.27 4.16
C GLY A 127 -3.74 6.80 4.03
N ASP A 128 -4.61 7.31 3.19
CA ASP A 128 -4.71 8.69 2.71
C ASP A 128 -5.05 9.67 3.84
N ASN A 129 -4.00 10.21 4.46
CA ASN A 129 -4.14 11.12 5.59
C ASN A 129 -4.23 12.60 5.15
N ARG A 130 -4.87 13.45 5.94
CA ARG A 130 -5.02 14.88 5.60
C ARG A 130 -3.87 15.71 6.17
N THR A 131 -3.42 16.74 5.46
CA THR A 131 -2.48 17.75 5.99
C THR A 131 -3.08 18.51 7.17
N SER A 132 -2.70 18.14 8.39
CA SER A 132 -3.12 18.85 9.61
C SER A 132 -2.29 18.45 10.84
N TRP A 133 -2.25 19.33 11.85
CA TRP A 133 -1.69 19.02 13.18
C TRP A 133 -2.43 17.88 13.89
N ASP A 134 -3.75 17.76 13.67
CA ASP A 134 -4.54 16.67 14.25
C ASP A 134 -4.12 15.31 13.68
N THR A 135 -3.87 15.23 12.38
CA THR A 135 -3.35 14.00 11.74
C THR A 135 -2.01 13.60 12.38
N LEU A 136 -1.05 14.53 12.50
CA LEU A 136 0.23 14.26 13.14
C LEU A 136 0.06 13.78 14.60
N ARG A 137 -0.87 14.38 15.35
CA ARG A 137 -1.19 13.95 16.72
C ARG A 137 -1.75 12.52 16.76
N TYR A 138 -2.64 12.16 15.84
CA TYR A 138 -3.30 10.85 15.83
C TYR A 138 -2.44 9.73 15.24
N ASN A 139 -1.47 10.06 14.37
CA ASN A 139 -0.52 9.10 13.79
C ASN A 139 0.09 8.16 14.84
N ILE A 140 0.52 8.70 15.99
CA ILE A 140 1.10 7.88 17.08
C ILE A 140 0.11 6.82 17.56
N ARG A 141 -1.15 7.19 17.83
CA ARG A 141 -2.16 6.25 18.32
C ARG A 141 -2.52 5.22 17.26
N MET A 142 -2.63 5.65 16.01
CA MET A 142 -2.93 4.79 14.88
C MET A 142 -1.81 3.75 14.65
N GLY A 143 -0.56 4.19 14.59
CA GLY A 143 0.59 3.30 14.41
C GLY A 143 0.75 2.30 15.56
N LEU A 144 0.51 2.72 16.81
CA LEU A 144 0.49 1.81 17.95
C LEU A 144 -0.63 0.75 17.83
N GLY A 145 -1.84 1.17 17.45
CA GLY A 145 -2.97 0.25 17.24
C GLY A 145 -2.70 -0.77 16.13
N MET A 146 -2.13 -0.32 15.00
CA MET A 146 -1.72 -1.19 13.90
C MET A 146 -0.62 -2.17 14.34
N SER A 147 0.39 -1.70 15.07
CA SER A 147 1.48 -2.54 15.58
C SER A 147 0.98 -3.62 16.55
N LEU A 148 0.09 -3.25 17.49
CA LEU A 148 -0.57 -4.20 18.40
C LEU A 148 -1.45 -5.21 17.66
N SER A 149 -1.93 -4.86 16.46
CA SER A 149 -2.69 -5.74 15.57
C SER A 149 -1.80 -6.60 14.66
N GLY A 150 -0.48 -6.60 14.86
CA GLY A 150 0.48 -7.39 14.09
C GLY A 150 1.02 -6.71 12.84
N LEU A 151 0.64 -5.46 12.56
CA LEU A 151 1.15 -4.64 11.46
C LEU A 151 2.24 -3.71 11.98
N TYR A 152 3.39 -4.27 12.35
CA TYR A 152 4.48 -3.50 12.96
C TYR A 152 5.38 -2.79 11.93
N ASN A 153 5.44 -3.28 10.68
CA ASN A 153 6.23 -2.66 9.63
C ASN A 153 5.39 -1.64 8.84
N LEU A 154 5.13 -0.50 9.48
CA LEU A 154 4.23 0.54 9.00
C LEU A 154 4.83 1.94 9.02
N GLY A 155 4.15 2.88 8.37
CA GLY A 155 4.43 4.32 8.46
C GLY A 155 3.20 5.14 8.09
N HIS A 156 3.37 6.45 8.05
CA HIS A 156 2.34 7.39 7.60
C HIS A 156 2.86 8.16 6.38
N ASP A 157 1.96 8.76 5.63
CA ASP A 157 2.36 9.71 4.60
C ASP A 157 2.81 11.01 5.28
N VAL A 158 4.13 11.22 5.27
CA VAL A 158 4.79 12.32 5.95
C VAL A 158 4.60 13.59 5.14
N GLY A 159 4.09 14.64 5.78
CA GLY A 159 3.71 15.87 5.09
C GLY A 159 2.23 15.93 4.71
N GLY A 160 1.51 14.82 4.85
CA GLY A 160 0.08 14.75 4.55
C GLY A 160 -0.17 14.36 3.10
N PHE A 161 -1.10 13.42 2.90
CA PHE A 161 -1.50 12.98 1.58
C PHE A 161 -2.40 14.01 0.90
N SER A 162 -3.53 14.37 1.51
CA SER A 162 -4.55 15.23 0.90
C SER A 162 -4.72 16.59 1.59
N GLY A 163 -5.33 17.55 0.89
CA GLY A 163 -5.52 18.91 1.36
C GLY A 163 -4.43 19.87 0.89
N ASP A 164 -4.29 20.98 1.62
CA ASP A 164 -3.23 21.95 1.37
C ASP A 164 -1.85 21.35 1.67
N LYS A 165 -0.82 21.92 1.06
CA LYS A 165 0.57 21.67 1.46
C LYS A 165 0.83 22.10 2.92
N PRO A 166 1.62 21.34 3.70
CA PRO A 166 1.93 21.69 5.09
C PRO A 166 2.74 23.00 5.12
N ASP A 167 2.48 23.85 6.10
CA ASP A 167 3.37 24.97 6.38
C ASP A 167 4.78 24.47 6.81
N PRO A 168 5.83 25.32 6.75
CA PRO A 168 7.18 24.89 7.07
C PRO A 168 7.35 24.28 8.46
N GLU A 169 6.61 24.77 9.46
CA GLU A 169 6.71 24.23 10.83
C GLU A 169 6.06 22.85 10.90
N LEU A 170 4.82 22.71 10.42
CA LEU A 170 4.12 21.44 10.39
C LEU A 170 4.95 20.39 9.64
N PHE A 171 5.53 20.73 8.50
CA PHE A 171 6.34 19.80 7.71
C PHE A 171 7.57 19.31 8.47
N VAL A 172 8.31 20.21 9.15
CA VAL A 172 9.45 19.83 9.99
C VAL A 172 9.02 18.88 11.11
N ARG A 173 7.91 19.18 11.81
CA ARG A 173 7.41 18.31 12.88
C ARG A 173 6.99 16.95 12.36
N TRP A 174 6.41 16.92 11.16
CA TRP A 174 6.03 15.67 10.52
C TRP A 174 7.22 14.81 10.16
N VAL A 175 8.27 15.41 9.57
CA VAL A 175 9.51 14.69 9.26
C VAL A 175 10.16 14.17 10.55
N GLN A 176 10.26 15.01 11.59
CA GLN A 176 10.83 14.62 12.89
C GLN A 176 10.08 13.44 13.54
N ASN A 177 8.76 13.38 13.40
CA ASN A 177 7.97 12.22 13.83
C ASN A 177 8.16 11.02 12.88
N GLY A 178 8.07 11.26 11.58
CA GLY A 178 8.15 10.30 10.48
C GLY A 178 9.40 9.43 10.52
N VAL A 179 10.55 10.06 10.78
CA VAL A 179 11.85 9.37 10.78
C VAL A 179 11.99 8.29 11.86
N MET A 180 11.08 8.26 12.84
CA MET A 180 11.07 7.26 13.91
C MET A 180 10.20 6.03 13.59
N HIS A 181 9.37 6.06 12.55
CA HIS A 181 8.52 4.93 12.15
C HIS A 181 9.28 3.93 11.25
N PRO A 182 8.93 2.63 11.26
CA PRO A 182 9.56 1.62 10.40
C PRO A 182 9.58 1.98 8.91
N ARG A 183 8.46 2.43 8.36
CA ARG A 183 8.38 3.02 7.01
C ARG A 183 8.42 4.54 7.13
N PHE A 184 9.34 5.16 6.40
CA PHE A 184 9.47 6.62 6.28
C PHE A 184 9.34 7.01 4.81
N THR A 185 8.25 7.71 4.46
CA THR A 185 7.98 8.15 3.09
C THR A 185 7.30 9.52 3.15
N ILE A 186 7.89 10.50 2.46
CA ILE A 186 7.20 11.76 2.16
C ILE A 186 6.33 11.47 0.95
N HIS A 187 5.02 11.64 1.11
CA HIS A 187 4.04 11.29 0.09
C HIS A 187 2.87 12.28 0.16
N SER A 188 2.36 12.68 -1.00
CA SER A 188 1.35 13.73 -1.14
C SER A 188 0.65 13.67 -2.49
N TRP A 189 -0.63 14.00 -2.46
CA TRP A 189 -1.47 14.39 -3.58
C TRP A 189 -2.27 15.63 -3.13
N ASN A 190 -1.61 16.79 -3.15
CA ASN A 190 -2.20 18.03 -2.67
C ASN A 190 -3.32 18.50 -3.62
N ASP A 191 -4.33 19.19 -3.08
CA ASP A 191 -5.49 19.66 -3.84
C ASP A 191 -5.10 20.65 -4.97
N ASP A 192 -3.96 21.34 -4.81
CA ASP A 192 -3.39 22.26 -5.81
C ASP A 192 -2.46 21.57 -6.82
N HIS A 193 -2.44 20.24 -6.87
CA HIS A 193 -1.57 19.39 -7.68
C HIS A 193 -0.06 19.57 -7.42
N THR A 194 0.32 20.21 -6.30
CA THR A 194 1.71 20.24 -5.87
C THR A 194 2.10 18.96 -5.14
N VAL A 195 3.40 18.77 -4.93
CA VAL A 195 3.95 17.65 -4.18
C VAL A 195 4.85 18.13 -3.05
N ASN A 196 4.91 17.35 -1.98
CA ASN A 196 5.77 17.59 -0.84
C ASN A 196 7.17 17.06 -1.16
N GLU A 197 8.16 17.96 -1.14
CA GLU A 197 9.57 17.61 -1.33
C GLU A 197 10.37 18.00 -0.08
N PRO A 198 11.39 17.22 0.32
CA PRO A 198 12.16 17.52 1.53
C PRO A 198 12.92 18.86 1.48
N TRP A 199 13.04 19.48 0.31
CA TRP A 199 13.68 20.78 0.08
C TRP A 199 12.71 21.90 -0.33
N MET A 200 11.39 21.66 -0.32
CA MET A 200 10.40 22.64 -0.82
C MET A 200 10.40 23.97 -0.04
N TYR A 201 10.94 23.97 1.18
CA TYR A 201 11.10 25.16 2.01
C TYR A 201 12.58 25.36 2.40
N PRO A 202 13.34 26.19 1.66
CA PRO A 202 14.77 26.38 1.88
C PRO A 202 15.16 26.75 3.33
N GLY A 203 14.32 27.51 4.03
CA GLY A 203 14.54 27.92 5.42
C GLY A 203 14.53 26.78 6.44
N VAL A 204 13.91 25.64 6.13
CA VAL A 204 13.80 24.49 7.04
C VAL A 204 14.46 23.21 6.53
N THR A 205 14.97 23.20 5.29
CA THR A 205 15.74 22.09 4.71
C THR A 205 16.86 21.58 5.63
N PRO A 206 17.63 22.42 6.35
CA PRO A 206 18.63 21.92 7.30
C PRO A 206 18.03 21.06 8.41
N ALA A 207 16.87 21.43 8.97
CA ALA A 207 16.21 20.67 10.03
C ALA A 207 15.66 19.33 9.53
N ILE A 208 15.07 19.32 8.32
CA ILE A 208 14.60 18.11 7.64
C ILE A 208 15.78 17.16 7.39
N ARG A 209 16.89 17.69 6.84
CA ARG A 209 18.11 16.92 6.61
C ARG A 209 18.63 16.29 7.89
N SER A 210 18.77 17.07 8.97
CA SER A 210 19.26 16.55 10.25
C SER A 210 18.37 15.44 10.83
N ALA A 211 17.05 15.52 10.65
CA ALA A 211 16.13 14.45 11.06
C ALA A 211 16.34 13.17 10.24
N ILE A 212 16.52 13.29 8.92
CA ILE A 212 16.82 12.15 8.05
C ILE A 212 18.19 11.55 8.39
N GLU A 213 19.23 12.36 8.60
CA GLU A 213 20.56 11.90 9.02
C GLU A 213 20.52 11.15 10.36
N LEU A 214 19.67 11.59 11.30
CA LEU A 214 19.42 10.86 12.55
C LEU A 214 18.85 9.46 12.27
N ARG A 215 17.89 9.34 11.35
CA ARG A 215 17.37 8.03 10.93
C ARG A 215 18.49 7.13 10.41
N TYR A 216 19.34 7.67 9.53
CA TYR A 216 20.46 6.91 8.94
C TYR A 216 21.44 6.41 10.01
N ARG A 217 21.72 7.23 11.03
CA ARG A 217 22.52 6.80 12.19
C ARG A 217 21.85 5.69 13.00
N LEU A 218 20.52 5.67 13.06
CA LEU A 218 19.74 4.67 13.79
C LEU A 218 19.39 3.43 12.95
N LEU A 219 19.75 3.39 11.65
CA LEU A 219 19.42 2.26 10.78
C LEU A 219 19.86 0.90 11.33
N PRO A 220 21.06 0.71 11.91
CA PRO A 220 21.44 -0.58 12.49
C PRO A 220 20.52 -1.01 13.65
N TYR A 221 20.04 -0.05 14.44
CA TYR A 221 19.10 -0.29 15.53
C TYR A 221 17.73 -0.69 14.98
N PHE A 222 17.18 0.08 14.03
CA PHE A 222 15.90 -0.26 13.39
C PHE A 222 15.94 -1.61 12.68
N TYR A 223 17.03 -1.93 11.99
CA TYR A 223 17.21 -3.22 11.32
C TYR A 223 17.27 -4.39 12.30
N THR A 224 17.77 -4.17 13.52
CA THR A 224 17.81 -5.21 14.56
C THR A 224 16.43 -5.45 15.20
N LEU A 225 15.57 -4.43 15.25
CA LEU A 225 14.22 -4.53 15.80
C LEU A 225 13.19 -5.13 14.84
N LEU A 226 13.45 -5.09 13.52
CA LEU A 226 12.53 -5.48 12.44
C LEU A 226 12.82 -6.87 11.88
#